data_AF-E6XEI1-F1
#
_entry.id   AF-E6XEI1-F1
#
_cell.length_a   1.000
_cell.length_b   1.000
_cell.length_c   1.000
_cell.angle_alpha   90.00
_cell.angle_beta   90.00
_cell.angle_gamma   90.00
#
_symmetry.space_group_name_H-M   'P 1'
#
loop_
_entity.id
_entity.type
_entity.pdbx_description
1 polymer ?
#
loop_
_entity_poly.entity_id
_entity_poly.type
_entity_poly.pdbx_seq_one_letter_code
_entity_poly.pdbx_strand_id
1 'polypeptide(L)' 'MKNLHTILNEITQLTTNIETNYPELYRSLDENPMTLPDNAHPHMDKIVMKEYLESLKELLEHYLEEEKTKNN' A
#
# COMPACT_ATOMS: atom_id res chain seq x y z
N MET A 1 13.72 -6.38 17.87
CA MET A 1 13.46 -6.31 16.42
C MET A 1 11.96 -6.48 16.15
N LYS A 2 11.11 -5.49 16.51
CA LYS A 2 9.64 -5.59 16.37
C LYS A 2 9.05 -4.71 15.25
N ASN A 3 9.86 -3.93 14.54
CA ASN A 3 9.35 -2.88 13.66
C ASN A 3 9.04 -3.33 12.23
N LEU A 4 9.80 -4.28 11.66
CA LEU A 4 9.61 -4.69 10.25
C LEU A 4 8.33 -5.51 10.05
N HIS A 5 8.06 -6.45 10.96
CA HIS A 5 6.82 -7.22 10.92
C HIS A 5 5.57 -6.34 11.07
N THR A 6 5.62 -5.29 11.89
CA THR A 6 4.52 -4.34 12.01
C THR A 6 4.29 -3.59 10.71
N ILE A 7 5.34 -3.08 10.07
CA ILE A 7 5.22 -2.38 8.79
C ILE A 7 4.69 -3.31 7.71
N LEU A 8 5.19 -4.56 7.63
CA LEU A 8 4.68 -5.55 6.68
C LEU A 8 3.19 -5.85 6.91
N ASN A 9 2.78 -5.98 8.17
CA ASN A 9 1.39 -6.22 8.52
C ASN A 9 0.50 -5.03 8.15
N GLU A 10 0.96 -3.79 8.38
CA GLU A 10 0.25 -2.59 7.94
C GLU A 10 0.12 -2.52 6.41
N ILE A 11 1.19 -2.80 5.67
CA ILE A 11 1.15 -2.88 4.20
C ILE A 11 0.13 -3.93 3.75
N THR A 12 0.18 -5.12 4.34
CA THR A 12 -0.74 -6.23 3.99
C THR A 12 -2.18 -5.84 4.29
N GLN A 13 -2.45 -5.28 5.46
CA GLN A 13 -3.80 -4.84 5.84
C GLN A 13 -4.32 -3.73 4.92
N LEU A 14 -3.47 -2.75 4.58
CA LEU A 14 -3.83 -1.65 3.71
C LEU A 14 -4.12 -2.12 2.29
N THR A 15 -3.25 -2.96 1.73
CA THR A 15 -3.42 -3.52 0.38
C THR A 15 -4.66 -4.43 0.29
N THR A 16 -4.92 -5.28 1.28
CA THR A 16 -6.16 -6.08 1.33
C THR A 16 -7.41 -5.21 1.47
N ASN A 17 -7.33 -4.11 2.23
CA ASN A 17 -8.44 -3.16 2.33
C ASN A 17 -8.70 -2.48 0.97
N ILE A 18 -7.64 -2.06 0.27
CA ILE A 18 -7.72 -1.49 -1.07
C ILE A 18 -8.30 -2.51 -2.04
N GLU A 19 -7.84 -3.75 -2.05
CA GLU A 19 -8.38 -4.84 -2.87
C GLU A 19 -9.87 -5.08 -2.63
N THR A 20 -10.31 -5.05 -1.37
CA THR A 20 -11.69 -5.39 -0.98
C THR A 20 -12.66 -4.22 -1.18
N ASN A 21 -12.28 -3.00 -0.78
CA ASN A 21 -13.17 -1.83 -0.77
C ASN A 21 -12.97 -0.92 -1.99
N TYR A 22 -11.77 -0.92 -2.58
CA TYR A 22 -11.38 -0.06 -3.69
C TYR A 22 -10.72 -0.88 -4.81
N PRO A 23 -11.40 -1.91 -5.37
CA PRO A 23 -10.82 -2.80 -6.36
C PRO A 23 -10.32 -2.07 -7.61
N GLU A 24 -10.87 -0.90 -7.94
CA GLU A 24 -10.38 -0.05 -9.03
C GLU A 24 -9.00 0.54 -8.74
N LEU A 25 -8.76 0.97 -7.49
CA LEU A 25 -7.46 1.44 -7.03
C LEU A 25 -6.47 0.28 -6.91
N TYR A 26 -6.92 -0.91 -6.50
CA TYR A 26 -6.07 -2.10 -6.50
C TYR A 26 -5.64 -2.51 -7.92
N ARG A 27 -6.54 -2.40 -8.89
CA ARG A 27 -6.25 -2.72 -10.29
C ARG A 27 -5.18 -1.82 -10.89
N SER A 28 -5.16 -0.53 -10.54
CA SER A 28 -4.11 0.39 -10.97
C SER A 28 -2.76 0.11 -10.31
N LEU A 29 -2.76 -0.46 -9.10
CA LEU A 29 -1.55 -0.96 -8.42
C LEU A 29 -1.01 -2.24 -9.06
N ASP A 30 -1.88 -3.16 -9.47
CA ASP A 30 -1.48 -4.44 -10.09
C ASP A 30 -0.89 -4.24 -11.51
N GLU A 31 -1.32 -3.19 -12.22
CA GLU A 31 -0.71 -2.79 -13.50
C GLU A 31 0.73 -2.27 -13.36
N ASN A 32 1.15 -1.89 -12.14
CA ASN A 32 2.51 -1.47 -11.86
C ASN A 32 3.01 -2.16 -10.58
N PRO A 33 3.42 -3.44 -10.66
CA PRO A 33 3.76 -4.25 -9.50
C PRO A 33 5.05 -3.74 -8.88
N MET A 34 4.95 -2.73 -8.02
CA MET A 34 6.05 -2.21 -7.24
C MET A 34 6.30 -3.17 -6.08
N THR A 35 6.91 -4.31 -6.43
CA THR A 35 7.71 -5.20 -5.60
C THR A 35 7.34 -5.22 -4.12
N LEU A 36 6.28 -5.95 -3.78
CA LEU A 36 6.24 -6.59 -2.47
C LEU A 36 7.50 -7.48 -2.36
N PRO A 37 8.20 -7.49 -1.22
CA PRO A 37 9.33 -8.37 -1.04
C PRO A 37 8.78 -9.79 -0.99
N ASP A 38 8.77 -10.46 -2.13
CA ASP A 38 8.84 -11.90 -2.14
C ASP A 38 10.04 -12.28 -1.27
N ASN A 39 9.95 -13.40 -0.54
CA ASN A 39 10.98 -13.90 0.38
C ASN A 39 12.40 -14.02 -0.24
N ALA A 40 12.56 -13.71 -1.53
CA ALA A 40 13.79 -13.60 -2.30
C ALA A 40 14.66 -12.36 -2.00
N HIS A 41 14.12 -11.27 -1.44
CA HIS A 41 14.90 -10.04 -1.17
C HIS A 41 14.93 -9.65 0.33
N PRO A 42 15.73 -10.36 1.16
CA PRO A 42 15.85 -10.09 2.60
C PRO A 42 16.55 -8.76 2.95
N HIS A 43 16.98 -7.99 1.95
CA HIS A 43 17.67 -6.70 2.10
C HIS A 43 16.80 -5.49 1.76
N MET A 44 15.46 -5.63 1.75
CA MET A 44 14.59 -4.47 1.79
C MET A 44 14.81 -3.74 3.12
N ASP A 45 15.55 -2.63 3.05
CA ASP A 45 15.79 -1.78 4.19
C ASP A 45 14.46 -1.30 4.77
N LYS A 46 14.38 -1.23 6.10
CA LYS A 46 13.20 -0.72 6.82
C LYS A 46 12.67 0.60 6.25
N ILE A 47 13.58 1.40 5.70
CA ILE A 47 13.29 2.67 5.03
C ILE A 47 12.38 2.45 3.82
N VAL A 48 12.74 1.55 2.92
CA VAL A 48 11.97 1.27 1.69
C VAL A 48 10.58 0.75 2.01
N MET A 49 10.45 -0.15 2.99
CA MET A 49 9.13 -0.63 3.41
C MET A 49 8.27 0.49 4.02
N LYS A 50 8.90 1.41 4.76
CA LYS A 50 8.18 2.54 5.34
C LYS A 50 7.75 3.52 4.25
N GLU A 51 8.64 3.85 3.31
CA GLU A 51 8.33 4.69 2.15
C GLU A 51 7.18 4.11 1.33
N TYR A 52 7.19 2.81 1.08
CA TYR A 52 6.10 2.12 0.38
C TYR A 52 4.76 2.22 1.14
N LEU A 53 4.79 2.02 2.46
CA LEU A 53 3.60 2.17 3.29
C LEU A 53 3.04 3.60 3.25
N GLU A 54 3.89 4.62 3.34
CA GLU A 54 3.46 6.02 3.25
C GLU A 54 2.87 6.31 1.87
N SER A 55 3.52 5.88 0.79
CA SER A 55 2.99 6.06 -0.58
C SER A 55 1.62 5.40 -0.78
N LEU A 56 1.39 4.20 -0.21
CA LEU A 56 0.08 3.55 -0.26
C LEU A 56 -0.99 4.33 0.53
N LYS A 57 -0.62 4.91 1.68
CA LYS A 57 -1.53 5.72 2.50
C LYS A 57 -1.91 7.01 1.77
N GLU A 58 -0.93 7.73 1.21
CA GLU A 58 -1.15 8.93 0.41
C GLU A 58 -2.04 8.64 -0.81
N LEU A 59 -1.78 7.54 -1.51
CA LEU A 59 -2.59 7.13 -2.65
C LEU A 59 -4.06 6.89 -2.27
N LEU A 60 -4.29 6.17 -1.17
CA LEU A 60 -5.65 5.91 -0.68
C LEU A 60 -6.32 7.21 -0.21
N GLU A 61 -5.60 8.09 0.47
CA GLU A 61 -6.13 9.37 0.92
C GLU A 61 -6.55 10.25 -0.25
N HIS A 62 -5.70 10.40 -1.27
CA HIS A 62 -6.03 11.14 -2.48
C HIS A 62 -7.25 10.55 -3.21
N TYR A 63 -7.31 9.22 -3.33
CA TYR A 63 -8.48 8.57 -3.92
C TYR A 63 -9.76 8.89 -3.14
N LEU A 64 -9.72 8.81 -1.80
CA LEU A 64 -10.85 9.13 -0.94
C LEU A 64 -11.27 10.61 -1.01
N GLU A 65 -10.31 11.51 -1.13
CA GLU A 65 -10.58 12.93 -1.34
C GLU A 65 -11.24 13.18 -2.68
N GLU A 66 -10.70 12.62 -3.77
CA GLU A 66 -11.29 12.74 -5.11
C GLU A 66 -12.71 12.18 -5.16
N GLU A 67 -12.95 11.00 -4.56
CA GLU A 67 -14.28 10.40 -4.49
C GLU A 67 -15.26 11.27 -3.70
N LYS A 68 -14.81 11.91 -2.62
CA LYS A 68 -15.63 12.88 -1.86
C LYS A 68 -15.94 14.12 -2.68
N THR A 69 -14.97 14.63 -3.45
CA THR A 69 -15.17 15.83 -4.29
C THR A 69 -16.09 15.55 -5.48
N LYS A 70 -16.04 14.35 -6.08
CA LYS A 70 -16.91 13.97 -7.20
C LYS A 70 -18.38 13.77 -6.79
N ASN A 71 -18.63 13.40 -5.54
CA ASN A 71 -19.97 13.13 -5.02
C ASN A 71 -20.67 14.34 -4.36
N ASN A 72 -20.13 15.56 -4.51
CA ASN A 72 -20.63 16.80 -3.90
C ASN A 72 -21.00 17.85 -4.96
#